data_AF-A0A2G8RGS4-F1
#
_entry.id   AF-A0A2G8RGS4-F1
#
_cell.length_a   1.000
_cell.length_b   1.000
_cell.length_c   1.000
_cell.angle_alpha   90.00
_cell.angle_beta   90.00
_cell.angle_gamma   90.00
#
_symmetry.space_group_name_H-M   'P 1'
#
loop_
_entity.id
_entity.type
_entity.pdbx_description
1 polymer ?
#
loop_
_entity_poly.entity_id
_entity_poly.type
_entity_poly.pdbx_seq_one_letter_code
_entity_poly.pdbx_strand_id
1 'polypeptide(L)'
;MNDRTTFLQEVGAALRDHGITAAITTLVGGTIALLAAVTRKAFTNDAMLARLDRELEAERDRADRQRTEDRDDDADRLERIETDIRAMRDLMFEAFQRGRTD
;
A
#
# COMPACT_ATOMS: atom_id res chain seq x y z
N MET A 1 -25.27 -46.84 -17.77
CA MET A 1 -24.94 -45.97 -18.92
C MET A 1 -25.01 -44.54 -18.39
N ASN A 2 -23.86 -43.92 -18.11
CA ASN A 2 -23.81 -42.54 -17.58
C ASN A 2 -23.70 -41.58 -18.77
N ASP A 3 -24.84 -41.12 -19.27
CA ASP A 3 -24.89 -40.07 -20.29
C ASP A 3 -24.45 -38.75 -19.66
N ARG A 4 -23.15 -38.44 -19.78
CA ARG A 4 -22.64 -37.08 -19.57
C ARG A 4 -23.00 -36.26 -20.80
N THR A 5 -24.23 -35.79 -20.87
CA THR A 5 -24.60 -34.75 -21.83
C THR A 5 -23.81 -33.50 -21.50
N THR A 6 -23.06 -32.98 -22.47
CA THR A 6 -22.27 -31.76 -22.31
C THR A 6 -23.24 -30.58 -22.14
N PHE A 7 -22.92 -29.58 -21.31
CA PHE A 7 -23.77 -28.40 -21.03
C PHE A 7 -24.39 -27.78 -22.29
N LEU A 8 -23.62 -27.68 -23.38
CA LEU A 8 -24.09 -27.16 -24.68
C LEU A 8 -25.20 -28.02 -25.31
N GLN A 9 -25.17 -29.32 -25.09
CA GLN A 9 -26.13 -30.28 -25.62
C GLN A 9 -27.45 -30.22 -24.84
N GLU A 10 -27.36 -30.00 -23.52
CA GLU A 10 -28.51 -29.80 -22.64
C GLU A 10 -29.19 -28.45 -22.90
N VAL A 11 -28.40 -27.39 -23.09
CA VAL A 11 -28.90 -26.07 -23.54
C VAL A 11 -29.54 -26.18 -24.92
N GLY A 12 -28.94 -26.92 -25.85
CA GLY A 12 -29.50 -27.14 -27.19
C GLY A 12 -30.83 -27.90 -27.19
N ALA A 13 -30.98 -28.90 -26.33
CA ALA A 13 -32.24 -29.62 -26.14
C ALA A 13 -33.31 -28.72 -25.51
N ALA A 14 -32.97 -27.98 -24.44
CA ALA A 14 -33.88 -27.06 -23.77
C ALA A 14 -34.34 -25.90 -24.70
N LEU A 15 -33.45 -25.40 -25.57
CA LEU A 15 -33.80 -24.39 -26.56
C LEU A 15 -34.73 -24.94 -27.64
N ARG A 16 -34.55 -26.21 -28.04
CA ARG A 16 -35.42 -26.87 -29.02
C ARG A 16 -36.81 -27.12 -28.48
N ASP A 17 -36.92 -27.57 -27.22
CA ASP A 17 -38.19 -27.98 -26.62
C ASP A 17 -38.98 -26.80 -26.03
N HIS A 18 -38.30 -25.73 -25.60
CA HIS A 18 -38.92 -24.60 -24.91
C HIS A 18 -38.65 -23.24 -25.56
N GLY A 19 -37.84 -23.19 -26.63
CA GLY A 19 -37.64 -22.04 -27.53
C GLY A 19 -37.40 -20.72 -26.83
N ILE A 20 -38.49 -19.98 -26.66
CA ILE A 20 -38.54 -18.63 -26.10
C ILE A 20 -38.28 -18.64 -24.58
N THR A 21 -38.87 -19.58 -23.84
CA THR A 21 -38.73 -19.62 -22.38
C THR A 21 -37.30 -19.95 -21.95
N ALA A 22 -36.64 -20.88 -22.65
CA ALA A 22 -35.24 -21.21 -22.41
C ALA A 22 -34.31 -20.04 -22.77
N ALA A 23 -34.58 -19.34 -23.88
CA ALA A 23 -33.81 -18.16 -24.27
C ALA A 23 -33.91 -17.03 -23.23
N ILE A 24 -35.13 -16.72 -22.77
CA ILE A 24 -35.35 -15.70 -21.73
C ILE A 24 -34.66 -16.09 -20.42
N THR A 25 -34.79 -17.34 -20.00
CA THR A 25 -34.17 -17.82 -18.75
C THR A 25 -32.64 -17.74 -18.82
N THR A 26 -32.05 -18.10 -19.96
CA THR A 26 -30.60 -18.02 -20.16
C THR A 26 -30.10 -16.57 -20.19
N LEU A 27 -30.87 -15.67 -20.82
CA LEU A 27 -30.56 -14.24 -20.85
C LEU A 27 -30.61 -13.62 -19.44
N VAL A 28 -31.68 -13.91 -18.68
CA VAL A 28 -31.85 -13.40 -17.32
C VAL A 28 -30.80 -14.00 -16.39
N GLY A 29 -30.56 -15.31 -16.45
CA GLY A 29 -29.52 -15.97 -15.66
C GLY A 29 -28.12 -15.45 -16.00
N GLY A 30 -27.83 -15.26 -17.29
CA GLY A 30 -26.55 -14.71 -17.76
C GLY A 30 -26.32 -13.27 -17.31
N THR A 31 -27.33 -12.41 -17.38
CA THR A 31 -27.23 -11.02 -16.90
C THR A 31 -27.02 -10.94 -15.39
N ILE A 32 -27.72 -11.76 -14.60
CA ILE A 32 -27.48 -11.86 -13.15
C ILE A 32 -26.06 -12.35 -12.85
N ALA A 33 -25.58 -13.37 -13.57
CA ALA A 33 -24.22 -13.88 -13.39
C ALA A 33 -23.15 -12.82 -13.70
N LEU A 34 -23.35 -12.03 -14.76
CA LEU A 34 -22.47 -10.91 -15.10
C LEU A 34 -22.48 -9.83 -14.01
N LEU A 35 -23.66 -9.44 -13.52
CA LEU A 35 -23.77 -8.49 -12.41
C LEU A 35 -23.04 -9.00 -11.17
N ALA A 36 -23.27 -10.26 -10.78
CA ALA A 36 -22.58 -10.86 -9.64
C ALA A 36 -21.05 -10.86 -9.80
N ALA A 37 -20.55 -11.13 -11.01
CA ALA A 37 -19.12 -11.10 -11.30
C ALA A 37 -18.53 -9.68 -11.22
N VAL A 38 -19.21 -8.68 -11.80
CA VAL A 38 -18.80 -7.28 -11.76
C VAL A 38 -18.82 -6.76 -10.31
N THR A 39 -19.89 -7.04 -9.58
CA THR A 39 -20.04 -6.65 -8.16
C THR A 39 -18.97 -7.30 -7.29
N ARG A 40 -18.67 -8.60 -7.47
CA ARG A 40 -17.55 -9.26 -6.76
C ARG A 40 -16.21 -8.59 -7.08
N LYS A 41 -15.97 -8.24 -8.34
CA LYS A 41 -14.71 -7.60 -8.76
C LYS A 41 -14.59 -6.19 -8.18
N ALA A 42 -15.68 -5.40 -8.20
CA ALA A 42 -15.73 -4.07 -7.61
C ALA A 42 -15.47 -4.11 -6.09
N PHE A 43 -16.19 -4.96 -5.35
CA PHE A 43 -15.98 -5.09 -3.90
C PHE A 43 -14.58 -5.63 -3.54
N THR A 44 -14.03 -6.55 -4.32
CA THR A 44 -12.65 -7.02 -4.12
C THR A 44 -11.65 -5.90 -4.36
N ASN A 45 -11.87 -5.07 -5.38
CA ASN A 45 -11.02 -3.94 -5.70
C ASN A 45 -11.07 -2.89 -4.59
N ASP A 46 -12.26 -2.53 -4.11
CA ASP A 46 -12.42 -1.55 -3.02
C ASP A 46 -11.82 -2.07 -1.71
N ALA A 47 -12.01 -3.36 -1.40
CA ALA A 47 -11.38 -3.98 -0.24
C ALA A 47 -9.85 -4.03 -0.36
N MET A 48 -9.33 -4.23 -1.57
CA MET A 48 -7.90 -4.22 -1.85
C MET A 48 -7.33 -2.80 -1.73
N LEU A 49 -8.03 -1.78 -2.25
CA LEU A 49 -7.65 -0.37 -2.13
C LEU A 49 -7.64 0.07 -0.67
N ALA A 50 -8.69 -0.23 0.10
CA ALA A 50 -8.77 0.09 1.53
C ALA A 50 -7.72 -0.64 2.37
N ARG A 51 -7.20 -1.78 1.89
CA ARG A 51 -6.05 -2.44 2.52
C ARG A 51 -4.75 -1.74 2.15
N LEU A 52 -4.58 -1.39 0.88
CA LEU A 52 -3.39 -0.70 0.39
C LEU A 52 -3.23 0.67 1.07
N ASP A 53 -4.31 1.43 1.22
CA ASP A 53 -4.30 2.72 1.92
C ASP A 53 -3.81 2.57 3.37
N ARG A 54 -4.28 1.56 4.09
CA ARG A 54 -3.82 1.27 5.46
C ARG A 54 -2.35 0.87 5.53
N GLU A 55 -1.90 0.06 4.57
CA GLU A 55 -0.47 -0.32 4.48
C GLU A 55 0.40 0.91 4.18
N LEU A 56 -0.07 1.81 3.31
CA LEU A 56 0.62 3.04 2.90
C LEU A 56 0.67 4.08 4.03
N GLU A 57 -0.43 4.26 4.78
CA GLU A 57 -0.45 5.08 6.00
C GLU A 57 0.56 4.57 7.03
N ALA A 58 0.56 3.26 7.31
CA ALA A 58 1.50 2.66 8.26
C ALA A 58 2.96 2.81 7.82
N GLU A 59 3.24 2.77 6.51
CA GLU A 59 4.58 3.01 5.97
C GLU A 59 4.99 4.48 6.08
N ARG A 60 4.08 5.41 5.78
CA ARG A 60 4.31 6.85 5.98
C ARG A 60 4.63 7.18 7.43
N ASP A 61 3.86 6.65 8.37
CA ASP A 61 4.10 6.86 9.81
C ASP A 61 5.46 6.32 10.28
N ARG A 62 5.97 5.25 9.65
CA ARG A 62 7.33 4.77 9.93
C ARG A 62 8.38 5.71 9.34
N ALA A 63 8.21 6.12 8.08
CA ALA A 63 9.14 7.02 7.40
C ALA A 63 9.23 8.39 8.10
N ASP A 64 8.10 8.94 8.56
CA ASP A 64 8.09 10.24 9.25
C ASP A 64 8.70 10.16 10.66
N ARG A 65 8.54 9.03 11.36
CA ARG A 65 9.29 8.78 12.60
C ARG A 65 10.78 8.70 12.35
N GLN A 66 11.20 7.95 11.33
CA GLN A 66 12.61 7.84 10.97
C GLN A 66 13.23 9.20 10.63
N ARG A 67 12.52 10.04 9.85
CA ARG A 67 12.98 11.42 9.57
C ARG A 67 13.09 12.30 10.81
N THR A 68 12.29 12.04 11.83
CA THR A 68 12.33 12.81 13.08
C THR A 68 13.51 12.36 13.93
N GLU A 69 13.73 11.04 14.04
CA GLU A 69 14.91 10.44 14.69
C GLU A 69 16.20 10.91 14.01
N ASP A 70 16.27 10.86 12.67
CA ASP A 70 17.44 11.33 11.91
C ASP A 70 17.77 12.81 12.17
N ARG A 71 16.75 13.66 12.39
CA ARG A 71 16.95 15.08 12.71
C ARG A 71 17.45 15.29 14.14
N ASP A 72 17.01 14.47 15.07
CA ASP A 72 17.41 14.51 16.47
C ASP A 72 18.88 14.07 16.61
N ASP A 73 19.22 12.93 15.98
CA ASP A 73 20.60 12.41 15.93
C ASP A 73 21.57 13.42 15.30
N ASP A 74 21.16 14.11 14.23
CA ASP A 74 21.99 15.14 13.60
C ASP A 74 22.10 16.40 14.48
N ALA A 75 21.06 16.77 15.22
CA ALA A 75 21.10 17.87 16.18
C ALA A 75 22.09 17.58 17.33
N ASP A 76 22.03 16.39 17.92
CA ASP A 76 22.96 15.93 18.95
C ASP A 76 24.40 15.92 18.45
N ARG A 77 24.59 15.46 17.20
CA ARG A 77 25.90 15.45 16.55
C ARG A 77 26.44 16.88 16.36
N LEU A 78 25.60 17.82 15.95
CA LEU A 78 25.97 19.23 15.79
C LEU A 78 26.31 19.89 17.13
N GLU A 79 25.56 19.60 18.20
CA GLU A 79 25.84 20.13 19.55
C GLU A 79 27.21 19.67 20.06
N ARG A 80 27.56 18.40 19.85
CA ARG A 80 28.89 17.88 20.20
C ARG A 80 30.00 18.59 19.43
N ILE A 81 29.83 18.77 18.12
CA ILE A 81 30.80 19.49 17.28
C ILE A 81 30.96 20.94 17.77
N GLU A 82 29.87 21.61 18.11
CA GLU A 82 29.92 22.98 18.62
C GLU A 82 30.67 23.07 19.95
N THR A 83 30.45 22.10 20.84
CA THR A 83 31.15 22.00 22.12
C THR A 83 32.65 21.84 21.92
N ASP A 84 33.07 20.96 21.01
CA ASP A 84 34.48 20.74 20.68
C ASP A 84 35.13 21.99 20.07
N ILE A 85 34.41 22.68 19.18
CA ILE A 85 34.87 23.95 18.58
C ILE A 85 35.10 25.01 19.67
N ARG A 86 34.16 25.16 20.62
CA ARG A 86 34.32 26.10 21.74
C ARG A 86 35.51 25.72 22.61
N ALA A 87 35.70 24.44 22.92
CA ALA A 87 36.84 23.97 23.71
C ALA A 87 38.18 24.26 23.02
N MET A 88 38.31 23.96 21.72
CA MET A 88 39.52 24.26 20.96
C MET A 88 39.79 25.76 20.86
N ARG A 89 38.74 26.56 20.66
CA ARG A 89 38.84 28.02 20.62
C ARG A 89 39.40 28.56 21.94
N ASP A 90 38.88 28.08 23.06
CA ASP A 90 39.30 28.55 24.39
C ASP A 90 40.77 28.15 24.67
N LEU A 91 41.17 26.92 24.30
CA LEU A 91 42.55 26.46 24.40
C LEU A 91 43.53 27.31 23.56
N MET A 92 43.14 27.65 22.33
CA MET A 92 43.94 28.54 21.46
C MET A 92 44.05 29.96 22.01
N PHE A 93 42.95 30.50 22.56
CA PHE A 93 42.97 31.81 23.20
C PHE A 93 43.89 31.83 24.42
N GLU A 94 43.86 30.80 25.26
CA GLU A 94 44.73 30.69 26.42
C GLU A 94 46.20 30.62 26.00
N ALA A 95 46.54 29.77 25.02
CA ALA A 95 47.90 29.67 24.48
C ALA A 95 48.39 31.00 23.90
N PHE A 96 47.54 31.73 23.17
CA PHE A 96 47.88 33.03 22.60
C PHE A 96 48.04 34.14 23.66
N GLN A 97 47.29 34.09 24.76
CA GLN A 97 47.47 35.04 25.86
C GLN A 97 48.77 34.77 26.63
N ARG A 98 49.09 33.49 26.87
CA ARG A 98 50.29 33.08 27.61
C ARG A 98 51.60 33.45 26.90
N GLY A 99 51.63 33.38 25.57
CA GLY A 99 52.78 33.83 24.76
C GLY A 99 52.96 35.35 24.67
N ARG A 100 52.06 36.15 25.26
CA ARG A 100 52.13 37.63 25.30
C ARG A 100 52.53 38.16 26.68
N THR A 101 52.62 37.28 27.68
CA THR A 101 52.94 37.59 29.07
C THR A 101 54.36 37.19 29.49
N ASP A 102 55.11 36.50 28.62
CA ASP A 102 56.58 36.39 28.64
C ASP A 102 57.18 37.44 27.69
#